data_AF-A0AAD8SBE3-F1
#
_entry.id   AF-A0AAD8SBE3-F1
#
_cell.length_a   1.000
_cell.length_b   1.000
_cell.length_c   1.000
_cell.angle_alpha   90.00
_cell.angle_beta   90.00
_cell.angle_gamma   90.00
#
_symmetry.space_group_name_H-M   'P 1'
#
loop_
_entity.id
_entity.type
_entity.pdbx_description
1 polymer ?
#
loop_
_entity_poly.entity_id
_entity_poly.type
_entity_poly.pdbx_seq_one_letter_code
_entity_poly.pdbx_strand_id
1 'polypeptide(L)'
;MAEETQVTYEELIGELKKKYDEVKVLSADLIGSFHETRSHGIEMEGPSPRIRICTILKDQFGMMPKRKAIGYTKPYPNEYELIPLPPKYRLPDFTKFSGSDGSSSIEHVSRYLCASMISASDRLRVRYFSQSLTGSAFGWYTSLPPNSIQTWKQLEERFHEQYHSEASEAGDTSPTYR
;
A
#
# COMPACT_ATOMS: atom_id res chain seq x y z
N MET A 1 27.17 4.07 -19.90
CA MET A 1 26.43 5.10 -19.15
C MET A 1 25.54 5.79 -20.17
N ALA A 2 24.21 5.67 -20.07
CA ALA A 2 23.33 6.38 -20.99
C ALA A 2 23.27 7.85 -20.54
N GLU A 3 23.71 8.76 -21.39
CA GLU A 3 23.51 10.19 -21.18
C GLU A 3 22.01 10.46 -21.18
N GLU A 4 21.47 10.95 -20.06
CA GLU A 4 20.12 11.52 -20.04
C GLU A 4 20.15 12.81 -20.87
N THR A 5 19.76 12.71 -22.13
CA THR A 5 19.59 13.86 -23.01
C THR A 5 18.41 14.69 -22.50
N GLN A 6 18.70 15.89 -22.03
CA GLN A 6 17.68 16.88 -21.71
C GLN A 6 16.97 17.29 -23.01
N VAL A 7 15.66 17.04 -23.09
CA VAL A 7 14.82 17.42 -24.23
C VAL A 7 14.21 18.79 -23.94
N THR A 8 14.37 19.73 -24.86
CA THR A 8 13.79 21.07 -24.77
C THR A 8 12.35 21.08 -25.28
N TYR A 9 11.51 22.00 -24.81
CA TYR A 9 10.11 22.10 -25.28
C TYR A 9 10.02 22.23 -26.79
N GLU A 10 10.97 22.93 -27.42
CA GLU A 10 10.94 23.15 -28.87
C GLU A 10 11.13 21.86 -29.68
N GLU A 11 11.82 20.87 -29.12
CA GLU A 11 12.07 19.56 -29.73
C GLU A 11 10.88 18.60 -29.57
N LEU A 12 9.85 18.97 -28.79
CA LEU A 12 8.66 18.14 -28.61
C LEU A 12 7.75 18.15 -29.85
N ILE A 13 7.22 16.98 -30.19
CA ILE A 13 6.14 16.86 -31.18
C ILE A 13 4.85 17.54 -30.66
N GLY A 14 3.98 17.97 -31.58
CA GLY A 14 2.81 18.79 -31.24
C GLY A 14 1.89 18.20 -30.16
N GLU A 15 1.69 16.87 -30.13
CA GLU A 15 0.92 16.21 -29.08
C GLU A 15 1.55 16.33 -27.69
N LEU A 16 2.88 16.23 -27.61
CA LEU A 16 3.63 16.36 -26.37
C LEU A 16 3.70 17.82 -25.90
N LYS A 17 3.82 18.78 -26.83
CA LYS A 17 3.68 20.22 -26.54
C LYS A 17 2.33 20.51 -25.90
N LYS A 18 1.24 20.02 -26.50
CA LYS A 18 -0.12 20.16 -25.98
C LYS A 18 -0.26 19.60 -24.55
N LYS A 19 0.24 18.37 -24.31
CA LYS A 19 0.23 17.76 -22.97
C LYS A 19 1.06 18.57 -21.96
N TYR A 20 2.21 19.10 -22.38
CA TYR A 20 3.04 19.95 -21.53
C TYR A 20 2.28 21.24 -21.14
N ASP A 21 1.60 21.88 -22.09
CA ASP A 21 0.82 23.10 -21.82
C ASP A 21 -0.36 22.81 -20.88
N GLU A 22 -1.05 21.68 -21.05
CA GLU A 22 -2.10 21.20 -20.14
C GLU A 22 -1.56 21.02 -18.71
N VAL A 23 -0.40 20.35 -18.54
CA VAL A 23 0.25 20.14 -17.23
C VAL A 23 0.74 21.45 -16.62
N LYS A 24 1.21 22.40 -17.43
CA LYS A 24 1.68 23.71 -16.97
C LYS A 24 0.55 24.57 -16.43
N VAL A 25 -0.63 24.52 -17.05
CA VAL A 25 -1.82 25.20 -16.52
C VAL A 25 -2.25 24.57 -15.19
N LEU A 26 -2.28 23.23 -15.11
CA LEU A 26 -2.57 22.49 -13.88
C LEU A 26 -1.64 22.88 -12.72
N SER A 27 -0.34 22.99 -12.98
CA SER A 27 0.63 23.34 -11.95
C SER A 27 0.47 24.79 -11.50
N ALA A 28 0.22 25.72 -12.44
CA ALA A 28 -0.04 27.12 -12.12
C ALA A 28 -1.29 27.29 -11.25
N ASP A 29 -2.39 26.62 -11.59
CA ASP A 29 -3.61 26.65 -10.79
C ASP A 29 -3.37 26.07 -9.39
N LEU A 30 -2.69 24.93 -9.29
CA LEU A 30 -2.41 24.28 -8.00
C LEU A 30 -1.52 25.17 -7.11
N ILE A 31 -0.42 25.68 -7.66
CA ILE A 31 0.55 26.54 -6.97
C ILE A 31 -0.10 27.88 -6.58
N GLY A 32 -0.95 28.45 -7.43
CA GLY A 32 -1.60 29.74 -7.21
C GLY A 32 -2.56 29.82 -6.03
N SER A 33 -2.85 28.70 -5.35
CA SER A 33 -3.61 28.73 -4.08
C SER A 33 -2.75 28.62 -2.84
N PHE A 34 -1.43 28.53 -2.99
CA PHE A 34 -0.50 28.74 -1.89
C PHE A 34 -0.14 30.22 -1.86
N HIS A 35 -0.22 30.82 -0.68
CA HIS A 35 0.22 32.19 -0.46
C HIS A 35 1.17 32.24 0.73
N GLU A 36 2.06 33.23 0.69
CA GLU A 36 3.02 33.46 1.76
C GLU A 36 2.36 34.32 2.86
N THR A 37 2.46 33.83 4.08
CA THR A 37 1.96 34.53 5.28
C THR A 37 2.99 35.52 5.80
N ARG A 38 2.52 36.47 6.61
CA ARG A 38 3.39 37.49 7.26
C ARG A 38 4.50 36.91 8.14
N SER A 39 4.41 35.63 8.53
CA SER A 39 5.40 34.91 9.34
C SER A 39 6.28 33.96 8.51
N HIS A 40 6.43 34.18 7.19
CA HIS A 40 7.17 33.29 6.28
C HIS A 40 6.64 31.84 6.24
N GLY A 41 5.39 31.61 6.66
CA GLY A 41 4.69 30.33 6.50
C GLY A 41 3.95 30.29 5.16
N ILE A 42 3.80 29.10 4.57
CA ILE A 42 2.97 28.92 3.37
C ILE A 42 1.59 28.44 3.83
N GLU A 43 0.55 29.24 3.58
CA GLU A 43 -0.84 28.85 3.80
C GLU A 43 -1.53 28.62 2.47
N MET A 44 -2.45 27.66 2.45
CA MET A 44 -3.25 27.39 1.25
C MET A 44 -4.64 27.96 1.46
N GLU A 45 -5.06 28.84 0.56
CA GLU A 45 -6.41 29.40 0.56
C GLU A 45 -7.42 28.39 0.03
N GLY A 46 -8.47 28.16 0.80
CA GLY A 46 -9.61 27.33 0.39
C GLY A 46 -9.48 25.83 0.71
N PRO A 47 -10.19 24.97 -0.04
CA PRO A 47 -10.35 23.56 0.31
C PRO A 47 -9.02 22.78 0.22
N SER A 48 -8.89 21.71 1.01
CA SER A 48 -7.64 20.92 1.13
C SER A 48 -7.04 20.53 -0.23
N PRO A 49 -5.71 20.31 -0.35
CA PRO A 49 -5.05 20.05 -1.64
C PRO A 49 -5.70 18.87 -2.39
N ARG A 50 -6.15 17.85 -1.64
CA ARG A 50 -6.88 16.70 -2.18
C ARG A 50 -8.18 17.10 -2.87
N ILE A 51 -8.96 17.99 -2.26
CA ILE A 51 -10.24 18.44 -2.82
C ILE A 51 -9.99 19.30 -4.06
N ARG A 52 -9.00 20.21 -4.02
CA ARG A 52 -8.63 21.02 -5.18
C ARG A 52 -8.17 20.19 -6.37
N ILE A 53 -7.29 19.22 -6.16
CA ILE A 53 -6.86 18.28 -7.21
C ILE A 53 -8.07 17.55 -7.80
N CYS A 54 -9.01 17.10 -6.98
CA CYS A 54 -10.23 16.46 -7.48
C CYS A 54 -11.10 17.41 -8.32
N THR A 55 -11.27 18.67 -7.88
CA THR A 55 -12.05 19.68 -8.60
C THR A 55 -11.43 19.99 -9.96
N ILE A 56 -10.11 20.23 -10.00
CA ILE A 56 -9.40 20.55 -11.25
C ILE A 56 -9.51 19.38 -12.25
N LEU A 57 -9.31 18.14 -11.80
CA LEU A 57 -9.46 16.96 -12.67
C LEU A 57 -10.89 16.80 -13.18
N LYS A 58 -11.90 17.14 -12.37
CA LYS A 58 -13.31 17.09 -12.76
C LYS A 58 -13.65 18.13 -13.82
N ASP A 59 -13.38 19.39 -13.51
CA ASP A 59 -13.92 20.53 -14.25
C ASP A 59 -13.17 20.75 -15.55
N GLN A 60 -11.86 20.50 -15.57
CA GLN A 60 -11.01 20.70 -16.75
C GLN A 60 -10.90 19.45 -17.64
N PHE A 61 -10.99 18.24 -17.07
CA PHE A 61 -10.72 16.99 -17.82
C PHE A 61 -11.86 15.98 -17.80
N GLY A 62 -12.96 16.24 -17.08
CA GLY A 62 -14.01 15.24 -16.85
C GLY A 62 -13.50 13.98 -16.13
N MET A 63 -12.30 14.06 -15.55
CA MET A 63 -11.64 12.95 -14.88
C MET A 63 -12.01 13.00 -13.41
N MET A 64 -12.86 12.08 -12.98
CA MET A 64 -12.96 11.81 -11.55
C MET A 64 -11.94 10.74 -11.18
N PRO A 65 -11.00 11.02 -10.24
CA PRO A 65 -10.27 9.95 -9.61
C PRO A 65 -11.30 8.96 -9.11
N LYS A 66 -11.25 7.72 -9.62
CA LYS A 66 -12.16 6.67 -9.17
C LYS A 66 -11.99 6.59 -7.66
N ARG A 67 -12.97 7.08 -6.89
CA ARG A 67 -13.12 6.68 -5.50
C ARG A 67 -13.17 5.17 -5.59
N LYS A 68 -12.12 4.48 -5.10
CA LYS A 68 -12.25 3.05 -4.81
C LYS A 68 -13.54 2.95 -4.01
N ALA A 69 -14.50 2.18 -4.51
CA ALA A 69 -15.77 1.99 -3.81
C ALA A 69 -15.43 1.73 -2.35
N ILE A 70 -16.03 2.51 -1.44
CA ILE A 70 -15.79 2.37 0.00
C ILE A 70 -16.46 1.05 0.40
N GLY A 71 -15.75 -0.05 0.21
CA GLY A 71 -16.22 -1.39 0.42
C GLY A 71 -15.02 -2.32 0.53
N TYR A 72 -14.98 -3.10 1.61
CA TYR A 72 -13.99 -4.16 1.76
C TYR A 72 -14.31 -5.26 0.76
N THR A 73 -13.37 -5.52 -0.14
CA THR A 73 -13.40 -6.69 -1.03
C THR A 73 -12.23 -7.59 -0.68
N LYS A 74 -12.48 -8.89 -0.60
CA LYS A 74 -11.45 -9.88 -0.25
C LYS A 74 -10.33 -9.87 -1.29
N PRO A 75 -9.06 -9.95 -0.89
CA PRO A 75 -7.95 -9.94 -1.82
C PRO A 75 -7.76 -11.27 -2.55
N TYR A 76 -8.53 -12.30 -2.19
CA TYR A 76 -8.48 -13.64 -2.77
C TYR A 76 -9.79 -14.03 -3.47
N PRO A 77 -9.77 -15.03 -4.36
CA PRO A 77 -10.96 -15.50 -5.08
C PRO A 77 -12.10 -15.96 -4.18
N ASN A 78 -13.34 -15.64 -4.57
CA ASN A 78 -14.54 -16.04 -3.84
C ASN A 78 -14.68 -17.57 -3.65
N GLU A 79 -14.07 -18.36 -4.53
CA GLU A 79 -14.09 -19.83 -4.42
C GLU A 79 -13.44 -20.34 -3.12
N TYR A 80 -12.59 -19.53 -2.46
CA TYR A 80 -11.94 -19.92 -1.20
C TYR A 80 -12.96 -20.03 -0.07
N GLU A 81 -14.08 -19.30 -0.18
CA GLU A 81 -15.20 -19.40 0.76
C GLU A 81 -15.98 -20.70 0.63
N LEU A 82 -15.94 -21.33 -0.55
CA LEU A 82 -16.66 -22.56 -0.85
C LEU A 82 -15.93 -23.82 -0.34
N ILE A 83 -14.70 -23.67 0.16
CA ILE A 83 -13.91 -24.79 0.67
C ILE A 83 -14.55 -25.25 2.00
N PRO A 84 -15.04 -26.50 2.07
CA PRO A 84 -15.65 -27.02 3.27
C PRO A 84 -14.60 -27.16 4.37
N LEU A 85 -14.97 -26.76 5.59
CA LEU A 85 -14.15 -27.01 6.76
C LEU A 85 -14.34 -28.45 7.23
N PRO A 86 -13.29 -29.11 7.75
CA PRO A 86 -13.43 -30.41 8.37
C PRO A 86 -14.53 -30.42 9.45
N PRO A 87 -15.26 -31.53 9.63
CA PRO A 87 -16.22 -31.65 10.72
C PRO A 87 -15.54 -31.38 12.06
N LYS A 88 -16.15 -30.48 12.87
CA LYS A 88 -15.62 -30.02 14.18
C LYS A 88 -14.38 -29.11 14.12
N TYR A 89 -14.04 -28.57 12.94
CA TYR A 89 -13.00 -27.56 12.84
C TYR A 89 -13.32 -26.35 13.73
N ARG A 90 -12.38 -26.01 14.62
CA ARG A 90 -12.38 -24.77 15.38
C ARG A 90 -11.25 -23.91 14.82
N LEU A 91 -11.57 -22.66 14.53
CA LEU A 91 -10.54 -21.71 14.12
C LEU A 91 -9.51 -21.60 15.26
N PRO A 92 -8.21 -21.74 14.99
CA PRO A 92 -7.19 -21.52 16.00
C PRO A 92 -7.26 -20.08 16.53
N ASP A 93 -7.01 -19.92 17.83
CA ASP A 93 -6.77 -18.60 18.39
C ASP A 93 -5.38 -18.14 17.96
N PHE A 94 -5.35 -17.16 17.06
CA PHE A 94 -4.10 -16.58 16.59
C PHE A 94 -3.63 -15.48 17.52
N THR A 95 -2.34 -15.55 17.88
CA THR A 95 -1.62 -14.35 18.29
C THR A 95 -1.68 -13.33 17.16
N LYS A 96 -2.16 -12.13 17.46
CA LYS A 96 -2.37 -11.08 16.47
C LYS A 96 -1.07 -10.34 16.19
N PHE A 97 -0.73 -10.19 14.92
CA PHE A 97 0.39 -9.36 14.47
C PHE A 97 -0.11 -7.95 14.14
N SER A 98 0.47 -6.94 14.81
CA SER A 98 0.09 -5.54 14.63
C SER A 98 0.84 -4.86 13.49
N GLY A 99 2.07 -5.30 13.19
CA GLY A 99 2.96 -4.68 12.21
C GLY A 99 3.67 -3.41 12.70
N SER A 100 3.58 -3.06 13.99
CA SER A 100 4.13 -1.82 14.55
C SER A 100 4.92 -2.00 15.85
N ASP A 101 5.03 -3.23 16.36
CA ASP A 101 5.61 -3.57 17.68
C ASP A 101 7.01 -4.20 17.58
N GLY A 102 7.64 -4.16 16.40
CA GLY A 102 8.94 -4.81 16.17
C GLY A 102 8.86 -6.34 16.08
N SER A 103 7.66 -6.94 16.04
CA SER A 103 7.49 -8.38 15.84
C SER A 103 8.07 -8.84 14.50
N SER A 104 8.73 -9.99 14.51
CA SER A 104 9.27 -10.60 13.30
C SER A 104 8.15 -11.16 12.42
N SER A 105 8.09 -10.70 11.16
CA SER A 105 7.15 -11.22 10.16
C SER A 105 7.37 -12.71 9.88
N ILE A 106 8.64 -13.16 9.90
CA ILE A 106 9.03 -14.57 9.72
C ILE A 106 8.49 -15.43 10.86
N GLU A 107 8.67 -14.96 12.10
CA GLU A 107 8.19 -15.68 13.27
C GLU A 107 6.65 -15.73 13.32
N HIS A 108 5.99 -14.64 12.91
CA HIS A 108 4.53 -14.60 12.76
C HIS A 108 4.03 -15.64 11.76
N VAL A 109 4.62 -15.68 10.56
CA VAL A 109 4.28 -16.66 9.53
C VAL A 109 4.50 -18.09 10.02
N SER A 110 5.61 -18.36 10.70
CA SER A 110 5.88 -19.68 11.29
C SER A 110 4.82 -20.10 12.31
N ARG A 111 4.43 -19.20 13.23
CA ARG A 111 3.36 -19.49 14.20
C ARG A 111 2.00 -19.68 13.53
N TYR A 112 1.69 -18.86 12.53
CA TYR A 112 0.46 -18.98 11.75
C TYR A 112 0.36 -20.35 11.07
N LEU A 113 1.46 -20.85 10.49
CA LEU A 113 1.52 -22.16 9.87
C LEU A 113 1.49 -23.30 10.90
N CYS A 114 2.06 -23.12 12.09
CA CYS A 114 2.00 -24.10 13.17
C CYS A 114 0.60 -24.22 13.81
N ALA A 115 -0.24 -23.19 13.69
CA ALA A 115 -1.62 -23.21 14.14
C ALA A 115 -2.48 -24.11 13.23
N SER A 116 -2.49 -25.41 13.54
CA SER A 116 -3.33 -26.55 13.10
C SER A 116 -4.21 -26.42 11.82
N MET A 117 -4.22 -27.47 11.00
CA MET A 117 -5.09 -27.77 9.83
C MET A 117 -5.15 -26.75 8.68
N ILE A 118 -4.96 -25.46 8.96
CA ILE A 118 -4.75 -24.41 7.97
C ILE A 118 -3.45 -24.69 7.20
N SER A 119 -2.48 -25.30 7.86
CA SER A 119 -1.23 -25.78 7.25
C SER A 119 -1.43 -26.82 6.14
N ALA A 120 -2.60 -27.43 5.96
CA ALA A 120 -2.79 -28.44 4.91
C ALA A 120 -3.30 -27.87 3.58
N SER A 121 -3.85 -26.65 3.56
CA SER A 121 -4.45 -26.06 2.36
C SER A 121 -4.05 -24.61 2.16
N ASP A 122 -3.27 -24.35 1.10
CA ASP A 122 -2.85 -22.99 0.71
C ASP A 122 -4.03 -22.00 0.62
N ARG A 123 -5.18 -22.46 0.13
CA ARG A 123 -6.38 -21.63 -0.01
C ARG A 123 -6.96 -21.24 1.35
N LEU A 124 -7.02 -22.18 2.29
CA LEU A 124 -7.44 -21.91 3.66
C LEU A 124 -6.44 -20.99 4.38
N ARG A 125 -5.13 -21.15 4.12
CA ARG A 125 -4.10 -20.22 4.64
C ARG A 125 -4.37 -18.79 4.19
N VAL A 126 -4.67 -18.57 2.92
CA VAL A 126 -4.97 -17.22 2.43
C VAL A 126 -6.28 -16.68 3.02
N ARG A 127 -7.33 -17.51 3.09
CA ARG A 127 -8.65 -17.13 3.61
C ARG A 127 -8.59 -16.63 5.06
N TYR A 128 -7.85 -17.36 5.91
CA TYR A 128 -7.81 -17.10 7.34
C TYR A 128 -6.69 -16.16 7.80
N PHE A 129 -5.77 -15.77 6.91
CA PHE A 129 -4.62 -14.97 7.31
C PHE A 129 -5.02 -13.65 8.00
N SER A 130 -6.09 -13.00 7.53
CA SER A 130 -6.66 -11.79 8.15
C SER A 130 -7.01 -11.95 9.63
N GLN A 131 -7.34 -13.17 10.07
CA GLN A 131 -7.65 -13.49 11.47
C GLN A 131 -6.41 -13.51 12.35
N SER A 132 -5.21 -13.52 11.78
CA SER A 132 -3.95 -13.40 12.52
C SER A 132 -3.43 -11.96 12.60
N LEU A 133 -4.14 -10.98 12.01
CA LEU A 133 -3.68 -9.60 11.92
C LEU A 133 -4.52 -8.66 12.78
N THR A 134 -3.90 -7.54 13.19
CA THR A 134 -4.55 -6.39 13.83
C THR A 134 -3.85 -5.10 13.39
N GLY A 135 -4.39 -3.94 13.77
CA GLY A 135 -3.71 -2.65 13.58
C GLY A 135 -3.30 -2.37 12.13
N SER A 136 -2.05 -1.93 11.95
CA SER A 136 -1.52 -1.54 10.64
C SER A 136 -1.46 -2.73 9.67
N ALA A 137 -1.13 -3.93 10.15
CA ALA A 137 -1.12 -5.16 9.36
C ALA A 137 -2.49 -5.54 8.81
N PHE A 138 -3.54 -5.41 9.62
CA PHE A 138 -4.91 -5.62 9.14
C PHE A 138 -5.30 -4.55 8.11
N GLY A 139 -4.95 -3.29 8.38
CA GLY A 139 -5.14 -2.18 7.44
C GLY A 139 -4.49 -2.44 6.08
N TRP A 140 -3.23 -2.88 6.07
CA TRP A 140 -2.51 -3.29 4.86
C TRP A 140 -3.24 -4.40 4.11
N TYR A 141 -3.63 -5.48 4.79
CA TYR A 141 -4.32 -6.61 4.17
C TYR A 141 -5.63 -6.19 3.50
N THR A 142 -6.42 -5.33 4.17
CA THR A 142 -7.68 -4.82 3.62
C THR A 142 -7.50 -3.80 2.48
N SER A 143 -6.29 -3.24 2.32
CA SER A 143 -5.96 -2.31 1.23
C SER A 143 -5.57 -3.02 -0.08
N LEU A 144 -5.29 -4.33 -0.02
CA LEU A 144 -4.92 -5.13 -1.18
C LEU A 144 -6.05 -5.14 -2.23
N PRO A 145 -5.72 -5.06 -3.54
CA PRO A 145 -6.74 -5.13 -4.58
C PRO A 145 -7.52 -6.45 -4.55
N PRO A 146 -8.81 -6.45 -4.90
CA PRO A 146 -9.59 -7.68 -5.00
C PRO A 146 -8.94 -8.69 -5.97
N ASN A 147 -8.99 -9.97 -5.62
CA ASN A 147 -8.39 -11.08 -6.38
C ASN A 147 -6.87 -10.95 -6.68
N SER A 148 -6.15 -10.12 -5.92
CA SER A 148 -4.70 -9.91 -6.09
C SER A 148 -3.81 -10.97 -5.44
N ILE A 149 -4.38 -11.87 -4.64
CA ILE A 149 -3.69 -12.96 -3.95
C ILE A 149 -4.29 -14.29 -4.39
N GLN A 150 -3.54 -15.05 -5.17
CA GLN A 150 -3.98 -16.35 -5.69
C GLN A 150 -3.35 -17.52 -4.95
N THR A 151 -2.21 -17.34 -4.29
CA THR A 151 -1.54 -18.44 -3.58
C THR A 151 -1.06 -17.99 -2.22
N TRP A 152 -0.80 -18.97 -1.34
CA TRP A 152 -0.17 -18.70 -0.04
C TRP A 152 1.20 -18.03 -0.22
N LYS A 153 2.02 -18.56 -1.13
CA LYS A 153 3.36 -18.02 -1.44
C LYS A 153 3.33 -16.53 -1.81
N GLN A 154 2.37 -16.11 -2.64
CA GLN A 154 2.22 -14.69 -3.02
C GLN A 154 1.86 -13.80 -1.82
N LEU A 155 1.04 -14.32 -0.89
CA LEU A 155 0.68 -13.58 0.32
C LEU A 155 1.87 -13.45 1.27
N GLU A 156 2.60 -14.54 1.45
CA GLU A 156 3.79 -14.63 2.30
C GLU A 156 4.90 -13.67 1.81
N GLU A 157 5.23 -13.72 0.51
CA GLU A 157 6.22 -12.83 -0.11
C GLU A 157 5.87 -11.36 0.12
N ARG A 158 4.64 -10.94 -0.22
CA ARG A 158 4.20 -9.55 -0.02
C ARG A 158 4.14 -9.15 1.45
N PHE A 159 3.79 -10.07 2.33
CA PHE A 159 3.76 -9.80 3.76
C PHE A 159 5.17 -9.56 4.30
N HIS A 160 6.16 -10.34 3.86
CA HIS A 160 7.56 -10.09 4.19
C HIS A 160 8.07 -8.81 3.55
N GLU A 161 7.81 -8.52 2.29
CA GLU A 161 8.17 -7.24 1.66
C GLU A 161 7.64 -6.03 2.46
N GLN A 162 6.45 -6.15 3.05
CA GLN A 162 5.83 -5.08 3.82
C GLN A 162 6.36 -4.93 5.26
N TYR A 163 6.68 -6.06 5.92
CA TYR A 163 6.94 -6.11 7.37
C TYR A 163 8.27 -6.76 7.75
N HIS A 164 9.12 -7.08 6.80
CA HIS A 164 10.49 -7.49 7.09
C HIS A 164 11.26 -6.27 7.58
N SER A 165 11.81 -6.37 8.79
CA SER A 165 12.69 -5.35 9.35
C SER A 165 14.12 -5.89 9.27
N GLU A 166 15.00 -5.21 8.55
CA GLU A 166 16.44 -5.55 8.45
C GLU A 166 17.22 -5.27 9.76
N ALA A 167 16.52 -4.87 10.83
CA ALA A 167 17.11 -4.32 12.05
C ALA A 167 17.55 -5.37 13.09
N SER A 168 18.11 -6.51 12.66
CA SER A 168 18.73 -7.48 13.58
C SER A 168 20.15 -7.90 13.22
N GLU A 169 20.77 -7.34 12.17
CA GLU A 169 22.14 -7.66 11.75
C GLU A 169 23.01 -6.39 11.60
N ALA A 170 22.76 -5.35 12.39
CA ALA A 170 23.77 -4.33 12.66
C ALA A 170 24.49 -4.72 13.95
N GLY A 171 25.50 -5.59 13.78
CA GLY A 171 26.36 -6.06 14.85
C GLY A 171 26.85 -4.92 15.73
N ASP A 172 26.59 -5.11 17.01
CA ASP A 172 27.17 -4.45 18.15
C ASP A 172 28.71 -4.42 17.99
N THR A 173 29.23 -3.38 17.34
CA THR A 173 30.66 -3.04 17.33
C THR A 173 30.85 -1.85 18.26
N SER A 174 30.61 -2.11 19.55
CA SER A 174 31.14 -1.26 20.60
C SER A 174 32.68 -1.29 20.54
N PRO A 175 33.38 -0.17 20.29
CA PRO A 175 34.83 -0.15 20.35
C PRO A 175 35.24 -0.14 21.84
N THR A 176 35.82 -1.24 22.31
CA THR A 176 36.50 -1.29 23.59
C THR A 176 37.69 -0.33 23.56
N TYR A 177 37.63 0.75 24.33
CA TYR A 177 38.76 1.64 24.55
C TYR A 177 39.77 0.93 25.48
N ARG A 178 41.03 0.88 25.07
CA ARG A 178 42.17 0.53 25.93
C ARG A 178 43.23 1.61 25.81
#